data_AF-A0A7V7T2K4-F1
#
_entry.id   AF-A0A7V7T2K4-F1
#
_cell.length_a   1.000
_cell.length_b   1.000
_cell.length_c   1.000
_cell.angle_alpha   90.00
_cell.angle_beta   90.00
_cell.angle_gamma   90.00
#
_symmetry.space_group_name_H-M   'P 1'
#
loop_
_entity.id
_entity.type
_entity.pdbx_description
1 polymer ?
#
loop_
_entity_poly.entity_id
_entity_poly.type
_entity_poly.pdbx_seq_one_letter_code
_entity_poly.pdbx_strand_id
1 'polypeptide(L)'
;MKKILLGLSLSALAGSALAQDYDDRWHLTPTINFTATDGEKNIESQFGAGIGLGKFLNPNWTLDFEIDHARFANDGRAGSMKQTGYGLMTRYHFNQGDSLRPFIGIGAGLLNHDGQGPRVSSDDWMLNLGAGIRKNVNDRIDFI
;
A
#
# COMPACT_ATOMS: atom_id res chain seq x y z
N MET A 1 -0.25 11.52 -21.03
CA MET A 1 0.05 12.32 -19.81
C MET A 1 0.12 11.35 -18.64
N LYS A 2 1.25 11.29 -17.94
CA LYS A 2 1.43 10.41 -16.76
C LYS A 2 0.58 10.97 -15.60
N LYS A 3 -0.20 10.11 -14.96
CA LYS A 3 -1.22 10.45 -13.96
C LYS A 3 -0.68 10.20 -12.55
N ILE A 4 -1.00 11.07 -11.59
CA ILE A 4 -0.58 10.96 -10.19
C ILE A 4 -1.85 10.71 -9.35
N LEU A 5 -1.81 9.71 -8.47
CA LEU A 5 -2.88 9.36 -7.52
C LEU A 5 -2.28 9.44 -6.11
N LEU A 6 -3.06 9.93 -5.15
CA LEU A 6 -2.63 10.04 -3.75
C LEU A 6 -3.53 9.16 -2.87
N GLY A 7 -2.90 8.26 -2.10
CA GLY A 7 -3.58 7.32 -1.21
C GLY A 7 -3.07 7.40 0.23
N LEU A 8 -3.98 7.26 1.20
CA LEU A 8 -3.66 7.12 2.62
C LEU A 8 -4.07 5.71 3.09
N SER A 9 -3.22 5.02 3.84
CA SER A 9 -3.44 3.62 4.28
C SER A 9 -3.26 3.42 5.79
N LEU A 10 -4.01 2.50 6.38
CA LEU A 10 -3.83 2.01 7.76
C LEU A 10 -3.88 0.46 7.79
N SER A 11 -3.01 -0.15 8.60
CA SER A 11 -2.67 -1.58 8.49
C SER A 11 -2.36 -2.23 9.85
N ALA A 12 -2.45 -3.57 9.94
CA ALA A 12 -2.11 -4.35 11.15
C ALA A 12 -1.30 -5.62 10.81
N LEU A 13 -0.19 -5.91 11.51
CA LEU A 13 0.75 -7.01 11.17
C LEU A 13 0.66 -8.25 12.10
N ALA A 14 1.22 -9.39 11.69
CA ALA A 14 1.39 -10.61 12.50
C ALA A 14 2.67 -11.42 12.13
N GLY A 15 3.55 -11.77 13.09
CA GLY A 15 4.77 -12.60 12.87
C GLY A 15 5.23 -13.45 14.09
N SER A 16 6.12 -14.45 13.95
CA SER A 16 6.51 -15.44 15.01
C SER A 16 7.97 -15.38 15.51
N ALA A 17 8.23 -14.98 16.77
CA ALA A 17 9.55 -14.52 17.24
C ALA A 17 10.69 -15.57 17.21
N LEU A 18 11.85 -15.18 16.66
CA LEU A 18 13.17 -15.81 16.84
C LEU A 18 14.18 -14.71 17.24
N ALA A 19 15.18 -15.04 18.07
CA ALA A 19 16.14 -14.08 18.61
C ALA A 19 17.15 -13.59 17.54
N GLN A 20 17.06 -12.31 17.15
CA GLN A 20 18.01 -11.57 16.31
C GLN A 20 18.02 -10.09 16.73
N ASP A 21 19.07 -9.33 16.36
CA ASP A 21 19.26 -7.90 16.68
C ASP A 21 18.13 -6.99 16.15
N TYR A 22 17.33 -7.50 15.21
CA TYR A 22 16.10 -6.90 14.72
C TYR A 22 15.14 -8.00 14.26
N ASP A 23 13.87 -7.66 14.13
CA ASP A 23 12.85 -8.58 13.67
C ASP A 23 12.93 -8.80 12.14
N ASP A 24 13.59 -9.88 11.70
CA ASP A 24 13.73 -10.23 10.27
C ASP A 24 12.59 -11.10 9.72
N ARG A 25 11.52 -11.30 10.51
CA ARG A 25 10.41 -12.18 10.14
C ARG A 25 9.64 -11.60 8.98
N TRP A 26 8.99 -12.49 8.24
CA TRP A 26 7.97 -12.09 7.29
C TRP A 26 6.76 -11.57 8.04
N HIS A 27 6.23 -10.44 7.57
CA HIS A 27 4.99 -9.85 8.07
C HIS A 27 3.99 -9.72 6.92
N LEU A 28 2.72 -9.90 7.28
CA LEU A 28 1.58 -9.74 6.38
C LEU A 28 0.82 -8.48 6.79
N THR A 29 0.52 -7.64 5.81
CA THR A 29 -0.01 -6.27 6.00
C THR A 29 -1.35 -6.11 5.31
N PRO A 30 -2.48 -6.53 5.89
CA PRO A 30 -3.79 -6.08 5.43
C PRO A 30 -3.90 -4.56 5.54
N THR A 31 -4.32 -3.90 4.46
CA THR A 31 -4.47 -2.45 4.38
C THR A 31 -5.89 -2.08 3.98
N ILE A 32 -6.39 -0.97 4.53
CA ILE A 32 -7.50 -0.22 3.95
C ILE A 32 -6.93 1.11 3.52
N ASN A 33 -7.25 1.53 2.29
CA ASN A 33 -6.78 2.79 1.74
C ASN A 33 -7.94 3.65 1.25
N PHE A 34 -7.74 4.97 1.25
CA PHE A 34 -8.62 5.92 0.58
C PHE A 34 -7.84 6.58 -0.55
N THR A 35 -8.38 6.53 -1.77
CA THR A 35 -7.77 7.13 -2.95
C THR A 35 -8.53 8.38 -3.35
N ALA A 36 -7.84 9.53 -3.29
CA ALA A 36 -8.34 10.77 -3.85
C ALA A 36 -7.95 10.85 -5.33
N THR A 37 -8.96 11.04 -6.19
CA THR A 37 -8.82 11.16 -7.64
C THR A 37 -8.83 12.63 -8.05
N ASP A 38 -8.00 12.97 -9.03
CA ASP A 38 -8.04 14.31 -9.65
C ASP A 38 -9.36 14.49 -10.41
N GLY A 39 -10.02 15.63 -10.22
CA GLY A 39 -11.39 15.92 -10.68
C GLY A 39 -11.55 15.98 -12.20
N GLU A 40 -10.46 16.05 -12.97
CA GLU A 40 -10.49 15.89 -14.43
C GLU A 40 -10.79 14.46 -14.88
N LYS A 41 -10.62 13.48 -13.98
CA LYS A 41 -11.12 12.13 -14.16
C LYS A 41 -12.52 12.08 -13.56
N ASN A 42 -13.54 11.79 -14.36
CA ASN A 42 -14.93 11.55 -13.91
C ASN A 42 -15.07 10.26 -13.04
N ILE A 43 -14.21 10.12 -12.03
CA ILE A 43 -14.01 8.96 -11.18
C ILE A 43 -14.05 9.46 -9.74
N GLU A 44 -15.03 9.01 -8.96
CA GLU A 44 -15.18 9.44 -7.56
C GLU A 44 -14.04 8.93 -6.68
N SER A 45 -13.73 9.67 -5.61
CA SER A 45 -12.80 9.21 -4.58
C SER A 45 -13.40 8.05 -3.80
N GLN A 46 -12.59 7.04 -3.48
CA GLN A 46 -13.13 5.76 -3.03
C GLN A 46 -12.15 5.01 -2.11
N PHE A 47 -12.72 4.16 -1.25
CA PHE A 47 -11.96 3.22 -0.44
C PHE A 47 -11.54 1.98 -1.24
N GLY A 48 -10.29 1.56 -1.03
CA GLY A 48 -9.73 0.30 -1.47
C GLY A 48 -9.26 -0.55 -0.28
N ALA A 49 -8.88 -1.78 -0.59
CA ALA A 49 -8.25 -2.68 0.35
C ALA A 49 -7.05 -3.34 -0.32
N GLY A 50 -6.04 -3.67 0.48
CA GLY A 50 -4.82 -4.28 -0.02
C GLY A 50 -4.22 -5.27 0.97
N ILE A 51 -3.16 -5.91 0.51
CA ILE A 51 -2.35 -6.82 1.30
C ILE A 51 -0.88 -6.68 0.90
N GLY A 52 -0.03 -6.53 1.91
CA GLY A 52 1.42 -6.52 1.78
C GLY A 52 2.04 -7.80 2.34
N LEU A 53 3.12 -8.26 1.73
CA LEU A 53 4.02 -9.26 2.31
C LEU A 53 5.43 -8.69 2.28
N GLY A 54 6.06 -8.58 3.44
CA GLY A 54 7.38 -7.97 3.54
C GLY A 54 8.18 -8.47 4.72
N LYS A 55 9.37 -7.90 4.89
CA LYS A 55 10.23 -8.10 6.05
C LYS A 55 11.15 -6.91 6.27
N PHE A 56 11.76 -6.82 7.44
CA PHE A 56 12.91 -5.94 7.64
C PHE A 56 14.15 -6.51 6.93
N LEU A 57 14.84 -5.65 6.20
CA LEU A 57 16.16 -5.93 5.59
C LEU A 57 17.31 -5.63 6.56
N ASN A 58 17.06 -4.70 7.47
CA ASN A 58 17.91 -4.29 8.58
C ASN A 58 17.01 -3.59 9.61
N PRO A 59 17.51 -3.13 10.77
CA PRO A 59 16.62 -2.59 11.80
C PRO A 59 15.75 -1.40 11.39
N ASN A 60 16.11 -0.65 10.34
CA ASN A 60 15.38 0.54 9.91
C ASN A 60 14.62 0.36 8.59
N TRP A 61 15.05 -0.54 7.72
CA TRP A 61 14.48 -0.67 6.38
C TRP A 61 13.57 -1.89 6.25
N THR A 62 12.36 -1.72 5.71
CA THR A 62 11.53 -2.82 5.22
C THR A 62 11.45 -2.81 3.70
N LEU A 63 11.23 -4.00 3.14
CA LEU A 63 10.82 -4.18 1.76
C LEU A 63 9.53 -5.00 1.77
N ASP A 64 8.52 -4.48 1.09
CA ASP A 64 7.17 -4.99 1.04
C ASP A 64 6.74 -5.18 -0.42
N PHE A 65 6.20 -6.34 -0.76
CA PHE A 65 5.41 -6.52 -1.97
C PHE A 65 3.94 -6.28 -1.63
N GLU A 66 3.29 -5.36 -2.35
CA GLU A 66 1.96 -4.86 -2.05
C GLU A 66 1.01 -5.09 -3.23
N ILE A 67 -0.18 -5.57 -2.90
CA ILE A 67 -1.31 -5.69 -3.83
C ILE A 67 -2.44 -4.83 -3.28
N ASP A 68 -2.93 -3.88 -4.07
CA ASP A 68 -4.06 -3.03 -3.70
C ASP A 68 -5.19 -3.16 -4.70
N HIS A 69 -6.43 -3.18 -4.23
CA HIS A 69 -7.62 -3.23 -5.06
C HIS A 69 -8.61 -2.15 -4.65
N ALA A 70 -9.07 -1.37 -5.62
CA ALA A 70 -10.12 -0.37 -5.44
C ALA A 70 -11.18 -0.48 -6.55
N ARG A 71 -12.44 -0.18 -6.22
CA ARG A 71 -13.55 -0.17 -7.16
C ARG A 71 -14.15 1.22 -7.25
N PHE A 72 -13.80 1.97 -8.28
CA PHE A 72 -14.29 3.32 -8.46
C PHE A 72 -15.65 3.33 -9.17
N ALA A 73 -16.61 4.09 -8.64
CA ALA A 73 -17.85 4.39 -9.33
C ALA A 73 -17.62 5.53 -10.35
N ASN A 74 -18.25 5.44 -11.52
CA ASN A 74 -18.26 6.54 -12.48
C ASN A 74 -19.35 7.54 -12.08
N ASP A 75 -18.98 8.81 -12.02
CA ASP A 75 -19.91 9.90 -11.73
C ASP A 75 -20.93 10.04 -12.89
N GLY A 76 -22.20 9.70 -12.64
CA GLY A 76 -23.32 9.91 -13.57
C GLY A 76 -23.48 8.95 -14.76
N ARG A 77 -22.70 7.87 -14.90
CA ARG A 77 -22.92 6.82 -15.93
C ARG A 77 -22.91 5.42 -15.31
N ALA A 78 -23.78 4.53 -15.80
CA ALA A 78 -23.77 3.12 -15.41
C ALA A 78 -22.41 2.47 -15.75
N GLY A 79 -21.65 2.10 -14.73
CA GLY A 79 -20.37 1.41 -14.88
C GLY A 79 -19.50 1.53 -13.61
N SER A 80 -18.72 0.51 -13.31
CA SER A 80 -17.68 0.54 -12.27
C SER A 80 -16.33 0.21 -12.89
N MET A 81 -15.29 0.92 -12.47
CA MET A 81 -13.92 0.70 -12.89
C MET A 81 -13.18 -0.01 -11.76
N LYS A 82 -12.62 -1.19 -12.05
CA LYS A 82 -11.78 -1.91 -11.10
C LYS A 82 -10.33 -1.56 -11.37
N GLN A 83 -9.59 -1.27 -10.30
CA GLN A 83 -8.17 -1.00 -10.37
C GLN A 83 -7.47 -1.95 -9.41
N THR A 84 -6.46 -2.65 -9.92
CA THR A 84 -5.59 -3.49 -9.10
C THR A 84 -4.15 -3.06 -9.31
N GLY A 85 -3.49 -2.66 -8.24
CA GLY A 85 -2.08 -2.30 -8.22
C GLY A 85 -1.23 -3.44 -7.67
N TYR A 86 -0.04 -3.62 -8.22
CA TYR A 86 0.99 -4.52 -7.71
C TYR A 86 2.31 -3.76 -7.65
N GLY A 87 2.99 -3.75 -6.51
CA GLY A 87 4.21 -2.95 -6.38
C GLY A 87 5.15 -3.45 -5.31
N LEU A 88 6.37 -2.92 -5.36
CA LEU A 88 7.33 -3.01 -4.27
C LEU A 88 7.39 -1.66 -3.56
N MET A 89 7.34 -1.67 -2.24
CA MET A 89 7.46 -0.51 -1.38
C MET A 89 8.60 -0.75 -0.39
N THR A 90 9.51 0.21 -0.32
CA THR A 90 10.60 0.20 0.65
C THR A 90 10.35 1.33 1.65
N ARG A 91 10.44 1.05 2.95
CA ARG A 91 10.19 2.04 4.01
C ARG A 91 11.37 2.16 4.95
N TYR A 92 11.79 3.39 5.23
CA TYR A 92 12.73 3.71 6.30
C TYR A 92 11.97 4.11 7.56
N HIS A 93 12.24 3.41 8.65
CA HIS A 93 11.64 3.61 9.96
C HIS A 93 12.65 4.28 10.89
N PHE A 94 12.26 5.46 11.39
CA PHE A 94 12.99 6.18 12.43
C PHE A 94 12.86 5.46 13.78
N ASN A 95 13.66 5.87 14.75
CA ASN A 95 13.58 5.43 16.15
C ASN A 95 13.63 3.90 16.32
N GLN A 96 14.75 3.27 15.93
CA GLN A 96 14.95 1.83 16.13
C GLN A 96 14.79 1.45 17.60
N GLY A 97 14.05 0.38 17.87
CA GLY A 97 13.85 -0.15 19.23
C GLY A 97 12.71 0.52 20.01
N ASP A 98 12.19 1.65 19.54
CA ASP A 98 11.01 2.27 20.12
C ASP A 98 9.72 1.61 19.64
N SER A 99 8.68 1.66 20.49
CA SER A 99 7.36 1.13 20.16
C SER A 99 6.62 1.97 19.12
N LEU A 100 7.00 3.22 18.90
CA LEU A 100 6.41 4.13 17.93
C LEU A 100 7.50 4.63 16.98
N ARG A 101 7.37 4.27 15.70
CA ARG A 101 8.40 4.43 14.68
C ARG A 101 7.80 5.16 13.48
N PRO A 102 7.98 6.48 13.37
CA PRO A 102 7.64 7.19 12.14
C PRO A 102 8.39 6.57 10.96
N PHE A 103 7.81 6.64 9.76
CA PHE A 103 8.46 6.15 8.55
C PHE A 103 8.21 7.07 7.35
N ILE A 104 9.13 6.98 6.39
CA ILE A 104 8.94 7.44 5.02
C ILE A 104 9.22 6.27 4.07
N GLY A 105 8.58 6.25 2.92
CA GLY A 105 8.67 5.16 1.98
C GLY A 105 8.55 5.62 0.53
N ILE A 106 9.14 4.82 -0.33
CA ILE A 106 9.04 4.96 -1.78
C ILE A 106 8.84 3.58 -2.39
N GLY A 107 8.00 3.53 -3.41
CA GLY A 107 7.69 2.29 -4.11
C GLY A 107 7.41 2.52 -5.57
N ALA A 108 7.44 1.44 -6.34
CA ALA A 108 7.06 1.45 -7.73
C ALA A 108 6.35 0.15 -8.10
N GLY A 109 5.53 0.19 -9.12
CA GLY A 109 4.71 -0.95 -9.49
C GLY A 109 3.99 -0.79 -10.80
N LEU A 110 3.03 -1.68 -11.01
CA LEU A 110 2.14 -1.71 -12.15
C LEU A 110 0.70 -1.55 -11.68
N LEU A 111 -0.09 -0.87 -12.48
CA LEU A 111 -1.50 -0.64 -12.26
C LEU A 111 -2.28 -1.25 -13.41
N ASN A 112 -3.10 -2.25 -13.10
CA ASN A 112 -4.01 -2.85 -14.05
C ASN A 112 -5.41 -2.27 -13.83
N HIS A 113 -6.02 -1.86 -14.95
CA HIS A 113 -7.36 -1.33 -15.00
C HIS A 113 -8.25 -2.32 -15.75
N ASP A 114 -9.17 -2.97 -15.05
CA ASP A 114 -10.22 -3.79 -15.68
C ASP A 114 -11.52 -2.98 -15.73
N GLY A 115 -11.87 -2.50 -16.92
CA GLY A 115 -13.18 -1.95 -17.24
C GLY A 115 -14.09 -3.02 -17.84
N GLN A 116 -15.40 -3.00 -17.54
CA GLN A 116 -16.36 -3.87 -18.24
C GLN A 116 -16.50 -3.41 -19.71
N GLY A 117 -15.75 -4.04 -20.62
CA GLY A 117 -15.82 -3.82 -22.08
C GLY A 117 -14.66 -4.54 -22.81
N PRO A 118 -14.78 -4.89 -24.10
CA PRO A 118 -13.93 -5.91 -24.73
C PRO A 118 -12.47 -5.52 -25.00
N ARG A 119 -11.96 -4.39 -24.50
CA ARG A 119 -10.71 -3.83 -25.04
C ARG A 119 -9.96 -2.77 -24.23
N VAL A 120 -9.89 -2.84 -22.91
CA VAL A 120 -8.97 -1.98 -22.16
C VAL A 120 -8.35 -2.74 -21.00
N SER A 121 -7.30 -3.52 -21.30
CA SER A 121 -6.27 -3.88 -20.34
C SER A 121 -5.05 -3.06 -20.72
N SER A 122 -4.61 -2.18 -19.84
CA SER A 122 -3.42 -1.35 -20.03
C SER A 122 -2.67 -1.33 -18.71
N ASP A 123 -1.44 -1.82 -18.73
CA ASP A 123 -0.53 -1.79 -17.59
C ASP A 123 0.14 -0.41 -17.54
N ASP A 124 -0.24 0.38 -16.54
CA ASP A 124 0.38 1.68 -16.29
C ASP A 124 1.45 1.54 -15.19
N TRP A 125 2.56 2.26 -15.34
CA TRP A 125 3.58 2.32 -14.29
C TRP A 125 3.10 3.21 -13.14
N MET A 126 3.34 2.77 -11.91
CA MET A 126 2.99 3.45 -10.68
C MET A 126 4.25 3.82 -9.90
N LEU A 127 4.28 5.03 -9.34
CA LEU A 127 5.27 5.49 -8.37
C LEU A 127 4.53 5.89 -7.10
N ASN A 128 4.97 5.35 -5.96
CA ASN A 128 4.36 5.57 -4.66
C ASN A 128 5.33 6.29 -3.75
N LEU A 129 4.81 7.25 -3.00
CA LEU A 129 5.49 7.89 -1.88
C LEU A 129 4.58 7.77 -0.67
N GLY A 130 5.14 7.41 0.47
CA GLY A 130 4.39 7.20 1.70
C GLY A 130 5.11 7.79 2.90
N ALA A 131 4.34 8.21 3.90
CA ALA A 131 4.84 8.50 5.22
C ALA A 131 3.78 8.10 6.24
N GLY A 132 4.19 7.71 7.43
CA GLY A 132 3.26 7.23 8.45
C GLY A 132 3.94 6.89 9.75
N ILE A 133 3.24 6.14 10.60
CA ILE A 133 3.73 5.73 11.91
C ILE A 133 3.48 4.24 12.06
N ARG A 134 4.55 3.49 12.32
CA ARG A 134 4.45 2.12 12.82
C ARG A 134 4.34 2.14 14.35
N LYS A 135 3.42 1.37 14.93
CA LYS A 135 3.28 1.22 16.39
C LYS A 135 3.16 -0.24 16.81
N ASN A 136 4.12 -0.70 17.58
CA ASN A 136 4.16 -2.07 18.11
C ASN A 136 3.12 -2.24 19.23
N VAL A 137 2.27 -3.25 19.09
CA VAL A 137 1.31 -3.67 20.13
C VAL A 137 1.90 -4.79 20.97
N ASN A 138 2.57 -5.74 20.32
CA ASN A 138 3.31 -6.84 20.96
C ASN A 138 4.42 -7.32 20.00
N ASP A 139 5.12 -8.40 20.38
CA ASP A 139 6.22 -8.98 19.60
C ASP A 139 5.80 -9.52 18.22
N ARG A 140 4.52 -9.49 17.86
CA ARG A 140 3.98 -10.09 16.63
C ARG A 140 3.12 -9.11 15.84
N ILE A 141 2.43 -8.22 16.54
CA ILE A 141 1.41 -7.33 16.00
C ILE A 141 1.86 -5.88 16.19
N ASP A 142 1.81 -5.14 15.11
CA ASP A 142 1.94 -3.70 15.09
C ASP A 142 0.91 -3.08 14.12
N PHE A 143 0.73 -1.77 14.22
CA PHE A 143 -0.05 -0.99 13.27
C PHE A 143 0.89 -0.18 12.38
N ILE A 144 0.55 0.03 11.11
CA ILE A 144 1.34 0.86 10.18
C ILE A 144 0.45 1.65 9.22
#